data_AF-A0AAD0SQQ0-F1
#
_entry.id   AF-A0AAD0SQQ0-F1
#
_cell.length_a   1.000
_cell.length_b   1.000
_cell.length_c   1.000
_cell.angle_alpha   90.00
_cell.angle_beta   90.00
_cell.angle_gamma   90.00
#
_symmetry.space_group_name_H-M   'P 1'
#
loop_
_entity.id
_entity.type
_entity.pdbx_description
1 polymer ?
#
loop_
_entity_poly.entity_id
_entity_poly.type
_entity_poly.pdbx_seq_one_letter_code
_entity_poly.pdbx_strand_id
1 'polypeptide(L)'
;MSYLDICITGWNLNALMFVVNLLIAVRAISTQDKSRLYEESLVLKELKDELEKYYPNRIYSTIISYLVPFTAFFRMGYRLVEMYFFFQKNQEAKMFDYMVFKYSYDIQRAKNNIE
;
A
#
# COMPACT_ATOMS: atom_id res chain seq x y z
N MET A 1 3.15 27.63 18.07
CA MET A 1 3.14 26.88 16.80
C MET A 1 1.94 27.35 16.01
N SER A 2 2.14 27.86 14.79
CA SER A 2 1.05 28.32 13.93
C SER A 2 0.36 27.15 13.23
N TYR A 3 -0.86 27.35 12.73
CA TYR A 3 -1.55 26.35 11.92
C TYR A 3 -0.77 25.96 10.66
N LEU A 4 -0.03 26.91 10.07
CA LEU A 4 0.82 26.65 8.90
C LEU A 4 2.00 25.74 9.26
N ASP A 5 2.62 25.92 10.43
CA ASP A 5 3.72 25.06 10.89
C ASP A 5 3.26 23.61 11.07
N ILE A 6 2.03 23.40 11.55
CA ILE A 6 1.41 22.09 11.69
C ILE A 6 1.20 21.44 10.31
N CYS A 7 0.67 22.19 9.34
CA CYS A 7 0.47 21.69 7.97
C CYS A 7 1.80 21.33 7.29
N ILE A 8 2.83 22.18 7.42
CA ILE A 8 4.18 21.91 6.89
C ILE A 8 4.75 20.62 7.50
N THR A 9 4.59 20.44 8.82
CA THR A 9 5.00 19.21 9.50
C THR A 9 4.27 17.98 8.94
N GLY A 10 2.96 18.10 8.70
CA GLY A 10 2.15 17.03 8.12
C GLY A 10 2.57 16.64 6.70
N TRP A 11 2.92 17.60 5.86
CA TRP A 11 3.45 17.31 4.52
C TRP A 11 4.85 16.71 4.57
N ASN A 12 5.71 17.16 5.49
CA ASN A 12 7.03 16.56 5.70
C ASN A 12 6.92 15.09 6.12
N LEU A 13 5.95 14.76 6.97
CA LEU A 13 5.67 13.37 7.35
C LEU A 13 5.12 12.53 6.18
N ASN A 14 4.27 13.12 5.33
CA ASN A 14 3.84 12.46 4.09
C ASN A 14 5.05 12.16 3.18
N ALA A 15 5.99 13.11 3.04
CA ALA A 15 7.21 12.93 2.25
C ALA A 15 8.13 11.85 2.86
N LEU A 16 8.27 11.81 4.19
CA LEU A 16 8.99 10.75 4.88
C LEU A 16 8.41 9.37 4.55
N MET A 17 7.08 9.22 4.59
CA MET A 17 6.46 7.93 4.25
C MET A 17 6.64 7.55 2.80
N PHE A 18 6.70 8.52 1.89
CA PHE A 18 7.04 8.24 0.49
C PHE A 18 8.44 7.63 0.37
N VAL A 19 9.43 8.20 1.06
CA VAL A 19 10.80 7.66 1.09
C VAL A 19 10.84 6.27 1.70
N VAL A 20 10.16 6.04 2.83
CA VAL A 20 10.08 4.71 3.47
C VAL A 20 9.47 3.68 2.52
N ASN A 21 8.38 4.02 1.84
CA ASN A 21 7.73 3.12 0.88
C ASN A 21 8.65 2.81 -0.31
N LEU A 22 9.39 3.81 -0.81
CA LEU A 22 10.36 3.62 -1.87
C LEU A 22 11.49 2.67 -1.44
N LEU A 23 12.01 2.82 -0.24
CA LEU A 23 13.04 1.92 0.30
C LEU A 23 12.55 0.47 0.41
N ILE A 24 11.30 0.27 0.85
CA ILE A 24 10.68 -1.06 0.91
C ILE A 24 10.56 -1.65 -0.50
N ALA A 25 10.08 -0.87 -1.47
CA ALA A 25 9.94 -1.32 -2.85
C ALA A 25 11.30 -1.70 -3.48
N VAL A 26 12.32 -0.86 -3.31
CA VAL A 26 13.68 -1.12 -3.82
C VAL A 26 14.24 -2.38 -3.19
N ARG A 27 14.11 -2.54 -1.86
CA ARG A 27 14.56 -3.76 -1.17
C ARG A 27 13.85 -5.00 -1.72
N ALA A 28 12.51 -4.97 -1.82
CA ALA A 28 11.72 -6.08 -2.34
C ALA A 28 12.17 -6.51 -3.75
N ILE A 29 12.37 -5.54 -4.65
CA ILE A 29 12.83 -5.79 -6.02
C ILE A 29 14.27 -6.34 -6.06
N SER A 30 15.17 -5.79 -5.23
CA SER A 30 16.57 -6.22 -5.20
C SER A 30 16.78 -7.65 -4.72
N THR A 31 15.82 -8.20 -3.96
CA THR A 31 15.91 -9.53 -3.35
C THR A 31 15.31 -10.67 -4.20
N GLN A 32 14.71 -10.37 -5.36
CA GLN A 32 13.97 -11.35 -6.16
C GLN A 32 14.57 -11.55 -7.57
N ASP A 33 14.45 -12.77 -8.10
CA ASP A 33 14.83 -13.10 -9.48
C ASP A 33 13.90 -12.43 -10.50
N LYS A 34 14.47 -11.94 -11.60
CA LYS A 34 13.73 -11.22 -12.67
C LYS A 34 12.58 -12.01 -13.28
N SER A 35 12.71 -13.33 -13.43
CA SER A 35 11.66 -14.19 -14.00
C SER A 35 10.47 -14.33 -13.06
N ARG A 36 10.73 -14.56 -11.76
CA ARG A 36 9.70 -14.63 -10.71
C ARG A 36 8.98 -13.30 -10.52
N LEU A 37 9.71 -12.18 -10.58
CA LEU A 37 9.14 -10.84 -10.54
C LEU A 37 8.07 -10.60 -11.61
N TYR A 38 8.26 -11.15 -12.81
CA TYR A 38 7.29 -11.00 -13.89
C TYR A 38 5.98 -11.74 -13.59
N GLU A 39 6.06 -13.00 -13.17
CA GLU A 39 4.89 -13.80 -12.81
C GLU A 39 4.12 -13.18 -11.63
N GLU A 40 4.85 -12.78 -10.58
CA GLU A 40 4.28 -12.08 -9.43
C GLU A 40 3.60 -10.76 -9.85
N SER A 41 4.21 -10.00 -10.76
CA SER A 41 3.60 -8.75 -11.27
C SER A 41 2.30 -9.00 -12.04
N LEU A 42 2.18 -10.14 -12.72
CA LEU A 42 1.02 -10.50 -13.53
C LEU A 42 -0.17 -10.86 -12.63
N VAL A 43 0.06 -11.68 -11.60
CA VAL A 43 -0.95 -11.99 -10.56
C VAL A 43 -1.43 -10.71 -9.86
N LEU A 44 -0.50 -9.83 -9.46
CA LEU A 44 -0.87 -8.57 -8.83
C LEU A 44 -1.63 -7.63 -9.77
N LYS A 45 -1.37 -7.70 -11.08
CA LYS A 45 -2.12 -6.92 -12.07
C LYS A 45 -3.56 -7.42 -12.16
N GLU A 46 -3.77 -8.73 -12.26
CA GLU A 46 -5.13 -9.30 -12.31
C GLU A 46 -5.95 -8.92 -11.06
N LEU A 47 -5.35 -9.02 -9.88
CA LEU A 47 -6.00 -8.61 -8.62
C LEU A 47 -6.32 -7.11 -8.60
N LYS A 48 -5.45 -6.26 -9.15
CA LYS A 48 -5.72 -4.83 -9.26
C LYS A 48 -6.85 -4.55 -10.24
N ASP A 49 -6.85 -5.20 -11.40
CA ASP A 49 -7.88 -5.05 -12.43
C ASP A 49 -9.25 -5.52 -11.90
N GLU A 50 -9.30 -6.57 -11.07
CA GLU A 50 -10.53 -6.99 -10.39
C GLU A 50 -10.98 -5.97 -9.35
N LEU A 51 -10.06 -5.45 -8.53
CA LEU A 51 -10.37 -4.44 -7.52
C LEU A 51 -10.85 -3.12 -8.12
N GLU A 52 -10.34 -2.74 -9.29
CA GLU A 52 -10.72 -1.51 -9.99
C GLU A 52 -12.19 -1.52 -10.43
N LYS A 53 -12.77 -2.70 -10.69
CA LYS A 53 -14.21 -2.86 -10.94
C LYS A 53 -15.06 -2.40 -9.75
N TYR A 54 -14.56 -2.60 -8.52
CA TYR A 54 -15.26 -2.20 -7.30
C TYR A 54 -14.95 -0.75 -6.89
N TYR A 55 -13.77 -0.22 -7.27
CA TYR A 55 -13.32 1.12 -6.88
C TYR A 55 -12.74 1.92 -8.06
N PRO A 56 -13.56 2.35 -9.03
CA PRO A 56 -13.10 2.94 -10.29
C PRO A 56 -12.34 4.26 -10.14
N ASN A 57 -12.54 5.00 -9.03
CA ASN A 57 -11.91 6.30 -8.79
C ASN A 57 -10.83 6.26 -7.69
N ARG A 58 -10.34 5.07 -7.31
CA ARG A 58 -9.38 4.91 -6.21
C ARG A 58 -8.05 5.63 -6.46
N ILE A 59 -7.60 5.67 -7.72
CA ILE A 59 -6.34 6.33 -8.10
C ILE A 59 -6.45 7.84 -7.83
N TYR A 60 -7.51 8.49 -8.30
CA TYR A 60 -7.74 9.92 -8.06
C TYR A 60 -7.87 10.24 -6.57
N SER A 61 -8.64 9.44 -5.83
CA SER A 61 -8.75 9.57 -4.36
C SER A 61 -7.38 9.46 -3.67
N THR A 62 -6.53 8.56 -4.16
CA THR A 62 -5.17 8.37 -3.64
C THR A 62 -4.31 9.61 -3.91
N ILE A 63 -4.33 10.16 -5.13
CA ILE A 63 -3.58 11.37 -5.47
C ILE A 63 -4.04 12.55 -4.63
N ILE A 64 -5.36 12.80 -4.55
CA ILE A 64 -5.93 13.90 -3.76
C ILE A 64 -5.53 13.77 -2.29
N SER A 65 -5.53 12.54 -1.76
CA SER A 65 -5.17 12.35 -0.36
C SER A 65 -3.73 12.80 -0.05
N TYR A 66 -2.78 12.70 -0.97
CA TYR A 66 -1.40 13.18 -0.73
C TYR A 66 -1.30 14.71 -0.58
N LEU A 67 -2.28 15.46 -1.10
CA LEU A 67 -2.35 16.92 -0.94
C LEU A 67 -2.78 17.33 0.48
N VAL A 68 -3.47 16.44 1.20
CA VAL A 68 -3.91 16.69 2.57
C VAL A 68 -2.77 16.34 3.54
N PRO A 69 -2.44 17.20 4.51
CA PRO A 69 -1.39 16.91 5.48
C PRO A 69 -1.72 15.67 6.33
N PHE A 70 -0.70 14.91 6.73
CA PHE A 70 -0.76 13.68 7.57
C PHE A 70 -1.50 12.46 7.03
N THR A 71 -2.32 12.57 5.99
CA THR A 71 -3.11 11.45 5.45
C THR A 71 -2.25 10.28 4.97
N ALA A 72 -1.19 10.55 4.20
CA ALA A 72 -0.28 9.53 3.72
C ALA A 72 0.53 8.94 4.88
N PHE A 73 0.90 9.79 5.85
CA PHE A 73 1.55 9.36 7.07
C PHE A 73 0.75 8.29 7.82
N PHE A 74 -0.49 8.60 8.19
CA PHE A 74 -1.33 7.66 8.93
C PHE A 74 -1.72 6.43 8.10
N ARG A 75 -2.08 6.63 6.82
CA ARG A 75 -2.44 5.52 5.93
C ARG A 75 -1.30 4.52 5.78
N MET A 76 -0.08 5.02 5.57
CA MET A 76 1.08 4.16 5.41
C MET A 76 1.54 3.58 6.74
N GLY A 77 1.47 4.35 7.84
CA GLY A 77 1.75 3.87 9.19
C GLY A 77 0.89 2.66 9.55
N TYR A 78 -0.44 2.73 9.31
CA TYR A 78 -1.33 1.60 9.51
C TYR A 78 -0.91 0.37 8.69
N ARG A 79 -0.56 0.56 7.41
CA ARG A 79 -0.10 -0.54 6.55
C ARG A 79 1.20 -1.17 7.03
N LEU A 80 2.15 -0.38 7.53
CA LEU A 80 3.39 -0.91 8.08
C LEU A 80 3.14 -1.76 9.34
N VAL A 81 2.23 -1.34 10.20
CA VAL A 81 1.82 -2.13 11.37
C VAL A 81 1.13 -3.43 10.93
N GLU A 82 0.21 -3.37 9.97
CA GLU A 82 -0.45 -4.55 9.41
C GLU A 82 0.56 -5.54 8.79
N MET A 83 1.51 -5.03 8.00
CA MET A 83 2.61 -5.80 7.44
C MET A 83 3.46 -6.44 8.53
N TYR A 84 3.83 -5.69 9.56
CA TYR A 84 4.64 -6.19 10.66
C TYR A 84 3.98 -7.39 11.35
N PHE A 85 2.70 -7.29 11.68
CA PHE A 85 1.96 -8.41 12.26
C PHE A 85 1.83 -9.59 11.29
N PHE A 86 1.64 -9.32 10.00
CA PHE A 86 1.56 -10.37 8.98
C PHE A 86 2.86 -11.17 8.90
N PHE A 87 4.03 -10.52 8.83
CA PHE A 87 5.32 -11.19 8.79
C PHE A 87 5.71 -11.83 10.13
N GLN A 88 5.29 -11.25 11.25
CA GLN A 88 5.50 -11.88 12.55
C GLN A 88 4.80 -13.25 12.64
N LYS A 89 3.59 -13.35 12.08
CA LYS A 89 2.83 -14.61 12.04
C LYS A 89 3.31 -15.54 10.92
N ASN A 90 3.83 -15.01 9.82
CA ASN A 90 4.25 -15.76 8.63
C ASN A 90 5.73 -15.47 8.33
N GLN A 91 6.63 -16.15 9.06
CA GLN A 91 8.07 -15.85 9.03
C GLN A 91 8.77 -16.12 7.68
N GLU A 92 8.17 -16.95 6.82
CA GLU A 92 8.68 -17.23 5.46
C GLU A 92 7.94 -16.46 4.35
N ALA A 93 6.92 -15.67 4.70
CA ALA A 93 6.16 -14.93 3.71
C ALA A 93 6.97 -13.78 3.11
N LYS A 94 6.80 -13.56 1.81
CA LYS A 94 7.39 -12.46 1.07
C LYS A 94 6.44 -11.26 1.02
N MET A 95 6.97 -10.12 0.60
CA MET A 95 6.18 -8.93 0.32
C MET A 95 5.05 -9.20 -0.67
N PHE A 96 5.30 -10.05 -1.67
CA PHE A 96 4.28 -10.50 -2.62
C PHE A 96 3.10 -11.19 -1.92
N ASP A 97 3.34 -12.12 -1.00
CA ASP A 97 2.28 -12.86 -0.31
C ASP A 97 1.39 -11.94 0.52
N TYR A 98 1.99 -10.95 1.19
CA TYR A 98 1.23 -9.90 1.88
C TYR A 98 0.33 -9.10 0.91
N MET A 99 0.86 -8.73 -0.26
CA MET A 99 0.11 -7.97 -1.26
C MET A 99 -1.06 -8.77 -1.83
N VAL A 100 -0.85 -10.06 -2.12
CA VAL A 100 -1.91 -10.98 -2.58
C VAL A 100 -2.99 -11.13 -1.52
N PHE A 101 -2.60 -11.37 -0.26
CA PHE A 101 -3.53 -11.43 0.87
C PHE A 101 -4.37 -10.15 0.97
N LYS A 102 -3.72 -8.98 0.90
CA LYS A 102 -4.39 -7.70 1.05
C LYS A 102 -5.39 -7.43 -0.07
N TYR A 103 -4.99 -7.61 -1.32
CA TYR A 103 -5.90 -7.39 -2.46
C TYR A 103 -7.07 -8.36 -2.44
N SER A 104 -6.82 -9.64 -2.16
CA SER A 104 -7.88 -10.65 -2.06
C SER A 104 -8.87 -10.33 -0.95
N TYR A 105 -8.38 -9.91 0.21
CA TYR A 105 -9.22 -9.48 1.33
C TYR A 105 -10.07 -8.25 0.99
N ASP A 106 -9.47 -7.23 0.35
CA ASP A 106 -10.18 -6.02 -0.07
C ASP A 106 -11.28 -6.35 -1.11
N ILE A 107 -11.01 -7.25 -2.06
CA ILE A 107 -11.99 -7.72 -3.07
C ILE A 107 -13.13 -8.48 -2.40
N GLN A 108 -12.83 -9.42 -1.49
CA GLN A 108 -13.86 -10.17 -0.76
C GLN A 108 -14.74 -9.24 0.07
N ARG A 109 -14.14 -8.27 0.76
CA ARG A 109 -14.89 -7.27 1.52
C ARG A 109 -15.77 -6.42 0.61
N ALA A 110 -15.30 -6.06 -0.58
CA ALA A 110 -16.12 -5.34 -1.55
C ALA A 110 -17.30 -6.19 -2.05
N LYS A 111 -17.08 -7.47 -2.35
CA LYS A 111 -18.13 -8.43 -2.73
C LYS A 111 -19.21 -8.55 -1.63
N ASN A 112 -18.79 -8.76 -0.38
CA ASN A 112 -19.70 -8.91 0.75
C ASN A 112 -20.49 -7.64 1.12
N ASN A 113 -20.07 -6.46 0.67
CA ASN A 113 -20.81 -5.21 0.89
C ASN A 113 -21.80 -4.91 -0.25
N ILE A 114 -21.74 -5.66 -1.36
CA ILE A 114 -22.63 -5.51 -2.52
C ILE A 114 -23.78 -6.52 -2.44
N GLU A 115 -23.57 -7.68 -1.82
CA GLU A 115 -24.62 -8.61 -1.38
C GLU A 115 -25.36 -8.10 -0.13
#